data_AF-A0A5B9BIK8-F1
#
_entry.id   AF-A0A5B9BIK8-F1
#
_cell.length_a   1.000
_cell.length_b   1.000
_cell.length_c   1.000
_cell.angle_alpha   90.00
_cell.angle_beta   90.00
_cell.angle_gamma   90.00
#
_symmetry.space_group_name_H-M   'P 1'
#
loop_
_entity.id
_entity.type
_entity.pdbx_description
1 polymer ?
#
loop_
_entity_poly.entity_id
_entity_poly.type
_entity_poly.pdbx_seq_one_letter_code
_entity_poly.pdbx_strand_id
1 'polypeptide(L)'
;GIQDDHMQKMVDQARGEGAQVVVVLSHNGMDVDIKMASRVRGIDAVLGGHTHDGMPAPTIIKNAGGQTLVTNAGSNSKFLGVLDLDVRGGKVQDFRYKLLPVFSNLLPADKEMQAFIDKVRAPYKDRLEEKLAVTEDLLYRRGNFNGSWDQVICDALMEVRGADIAFSPGVRWGTSLLPGDTITYER
;
A
#
# COMPACT_ATOMS: atom_id res chain seq x y z
N GLY A 1 -3.06 -14.95 12.79
CA GLY A 1 -4.52 -14.95 12.66
C GLY A 1 -5.08 -13.68 13.28
N ILE A 2 -6.36 -13.36 13.03
CA ILE A 2 -6.97 -12.15 13.60
C ILE A 2 -7.09 -12.32 15.12
N GLN A 3 -6.55 -11.37 15.89
CA GLN A 3 -6.67 -11.36 17.35
C GLN A 3 -7.93 -10.59 17.76
N ASP A 4 -9.10 -11.11 17.39
CA ASP A 4 -10.40 -10.44 17.52
C ASP A 4 -10.66 -9.98 18.97
N ASP A 5 -10.39 -10.83 19.97
CA ASP A 5 -10.60 -10.52 21.38
C ASP A 5 -9.70 -9.39 21.89
N HIS A 6 -8.42 -9.39 21.48
CA HIS A 6 -7.49 -8.34 21.87
C HIS A 6 -7.89 -7.02 21.21
N MET A 7 -8.23 -7.05 19.92
CA MET A 7 -8.69 -5.85 19.22
C MET A 7 -9.97 -5.29 19.82
N GLN A 8 -10.95 -6.14 20.19
CA GLN A 8 -12.16 -5.68 20.88
C GLN A 8 -11.82 -4.99 22.20
N LYS A 9 -10.90 -5.54 23.01
CA LYS A 9 -10.45 -4.88 24.26
C LYS A 9 -9.84 -3.51 24.00
N MET A 10 -9.02 -3.36 22.95
CA MET A 10 -8.41 -2.06 22.61
C MET A 10 -9.46 -1.05 22.13
N VAL A 11 -10.45 -1.49 21.35
CA VAL A 11 -11.55 -0.63 20.92
C VAL A 11 -12.40 -0.21 22.12
N ASP A 12 -12.77 -1.15 22.99
CA ASP A 12 -13.56 -0.88 24.20
C ASP A 12 -12.81 0.07 25.15
N GLN A 13 -11.50 -0.09 25.30
CA GLN A 13 -10.65 0.82 26.08
C GLN A 13 -10.67 2.23 25.50
N ALA A 14 -10.38 2.40 24.20
CA ALA A 14 -10.37 3.71 23.56
C ALA A 14 -11.74 4.42 23.70
N ARG A 15 -12.84 3.67 23.53
CA ARG A 15 -14.20 4.18 23.75
C ARG A 15 -14.45 4.55 25.22
N GLY A 16 -14.00 3.72 26.16
CA GLY A 16 -14.10 3.98 27.60
C GLY A 16 -13.34 5.22 28.04
N GLU A 17 -12.23 5.53 27.37
CA GLU A 17 -11.45 6.77 27.55
C GLU A 17 -12.08 8.00 26.87
N GLY A 18 -13.22 7.84 26.18
CA GLY A 18 -14.01 8.92 25.61
C GLY A 18 -13.85 9.12 24.09
N ALA A 19 -13.21 8.19 23.38
CA ALA A 19 -13.07 8.30 21.92
C ALA A 19 -14.44 8.29 21.21
N GLN A 20 -14.73 9.36 20.48
CA GLN A 20 -15.95 9.48 19.66
C GLN A 20 -15.80 8.81 18.28
N VAL A 21 -14.56 8.62 17.82
CA VAL A 21 -14.23 7.88 16.61
C VAL A 21 -13.05 6.96 16.92
N VAL A 22 -13.12 5.72 16.45
CA VAL A 22 -12.01 4.76 16.52
C VAL A 22 -11.63 4.34 15.10
N VAL A 23 -10.41 4.69 14.71
CA VAL A 23 -9.80 4.32 13.44
C VAL A 23 -8.67 3.34 13.69
N VAL A 24 -8.70 2.19 13.01
CA VAL A 24 -7.60 1.23 13.03
C VAL A 24 -6.67 1.50 11.87
N LEU A 25 -5.40 1.81 12.18
CA LEU A 25 -4.32 1.79 11.19
C LEU A 25 -3.78 0.36 11.11
N SER A 26 -4.05 -0.32 9.99
CA SER A 26 -3.77 -1.75 9.84
C SER A 26 -2.70 -2.03 8.80
N HIS A 27 -1.98 -3.14 9.01
CA HIS A 27 -1.13 -3.76 8.01
C HIS A 27 -1.41 -5.28 7.89
N ASN A 28 -2.64 -5.71 8.20
CA ASN A 28 -3.04 -7.12 8.12
C ASN A 28 -3.33 -7.58 6.68
N GLY A 29 -3.71 -6.64 5.80
CA GLY A 29 -4.18 -6.93 4.44
C GLY A 29 -5.69 -6.86 4.33
N MET A 30 -6.17 -6.46 3.15
CA MET A 30 -7.58 -6.10 2.91
C MET A 30 -8.56 -7.18 3.37
N ASP A 31 -8.40 -8.43 2.95
CA ASP A 31 -9.34 -9.51 3.29
C ASP A 31 -9.38 -9.80 4.80
N VAL A 32 -8.22 -9.67 5.46
CA VAL A 32 -8.10 -9.86 6.91
C VAL A 32 -8.77 -8.71 7.65
N ASP A 33 -8.60 -7.47 7.16
CA ASP A 33 -9.23 -6.28 7.72
C ASP A 33 -10.75 -6.28 7.53
N ILE A 34 -11.24 -6.69 6.35
CA ILE A 34 -12.67 -6.94 6.10
C ILE A 34 -13.21 -7.95 7.10
N LYS A 35 -12.48 -9.06 7.33
CA LYS A 35 -12.94 -10.10 8.24
C LYS A 35 -12.93 -9.61 9.69
N MET A 36 -11.91 -8.87 10.11
CA MET A 36 -11.82 -8.25 11.43
C MET A 36 -12.98 -7.26 11.63
N ALA A 37 -13.24 -6.39 10.66
CA ALA A 37 -14.33 -5.41 10.70
C ALA A 37 -15.72 -6.07 10.81
N SER A 38 -15.88 -7.31 10.33
CA SER A 38 -17.14 -8.07 10.52
C SER A 38 -17.33 -8.62 11.95
N ARG A 39 -16.25 -8.71 12.73
CA ARG A 39 -16.22 -9.37 14.05
C ARG A 39 -16.06 -8.39 15.20
N VAL A 40 -15.20 -7.38 15.05
CA VAL A 40 -14.91 -6.39 16.08
C VAL A 40 -15.88 -5.22 15.97
N ARG A 41 -16.55 -4.92 17.08
CA ARG A 41 -17.53 -3.84 17.17
C ARG A 41 -16.86 -2.53 17.55
N GLY A 42 -17.45 -1.41 17.13
CA GLY A 42 -17.07 -0.07 17.59
C GLY A 42 -15.92 0.58 16.82
N ILE A 43 -15.36 -0.09 15.80
CA ILE A 43 -14.43 0.50 14.83
C ILE A 43 -15.25 1.27 13.79
N ASP A 44 -14.94 2.55 13.57
CA ASP A 44 -15.61 3.35 12.52
C ASP A 44 -14.92 3.18 11.17
N ALA A 45 -13.58 3.13 11.16
CA ALA A 45 -12.80 2.93 9.94
C ALA A 45 -11.54 2.09 10.17
N VAL A 46 -11.14 1.36 9.13
CA VAL A 46 -9.84 0.70 9.00
C VAL A 46 -9.14 1.30 7.80
N LEU A 47 -7.97 1.89 8.04
CA LEU A 47 -7.04 2.35 7.02
C LEU A 47 -5.94 1.30 6.92
N GLY A 48 -6.05 0.42 5.93
CA GLY A 48 -5.20 -0.76 5.80
C GLY A 48 -4.00 -0.57 4.88
N GLY A 49 -3.24 -1.66 4.73
CA GLY A 49 -2.03 -1.76 3.93
C GLY A 49 -1.76 -3.21 3.52
N HIS A 50 -0.49 -3.58 3.35
CA HIS A 50 0.00 -4.94 3.04
C HIS A 50 -0.36 -5.52 1.66
N THR A 51 -1.63 -5.48 1.26
CA THR A 51 -2.14 -6.09 0.02
C THR A 51 -2.07 -5.15 -1.19
N HIS A 52 -1.74 -3.87 -0.96
CA HIS A 52 -1.48 -2.86 -1.99
C HIS A 52 -2.70 -2.55 -2.88
N ASP A 53 -3.92 -2.72 -2.37
CA ASP A 53 -5.15 -2.44 -3.13
C ASP A 53 -5.39 -0.93 -3.25
N GLY A 54 -5.62 -0.43 -4.45
CA GLY A 54 -6.08 0.94 -4.68
C GLY A 54 -7.60 0.96 -4.68
N MET A 55 -8.20 1.36 -3.56
CA MET A 55 -9.66 1.29 -3.36
C MET A 55 -10.32 2.63 -3.71
N PRO A 56 -11.09 2.74 -4.82
CA PRO A 56 -11.72 4.01 -5.20
C PRO A 56 -12.81 4.45 -4.20
N ALA A 57 -13.34 3.53 -3.41
CA ALA A 57 -14.26 3.77 -2.31
C ALA A 57 -13.98 2.75 -1.19
N PRO A 58 -14.27 3.09 0.09
CA PRO A 58 -14.17 2.12 1.18
C PRO A 58 -15.23 1.02 1.03
N THR A 59 -14.87 -0.19 1.40
CA THR A 59 -15.84 -1.28 1.59
C THR A 59 -16.56 -1.06 2.92
N ILE A 60 -17.89 -1.04 2.90
CA ILE A 60 -18.71 -0.89 4.11
C ILE A 60 -19.03 -2.27 4.67
N ILE A 61 -18.54 -2.57 5.86
CA ILE A 61 -18.72 -3.85 6.53
C ILE A 61 -19.71 -3.69 7.69
N LYS A 62 -20.83 -4.41 7.64
CA LYS A 62 -21.81 -4.46 8.75
C LYS A 62 -21.36 -5.47 9.79
N ASN A 63 -21.54 -5.14 11.07
CA ASN A 63 -21.28 -6.01 12.21
C ASN A 63 -22.30 -5.76 13.34
N ALA A 64 -22.19 -6.51 14.44
CA ALA A 64 -23.13 -6.43 15.57
C ALA A 64 -23.14 -5.06 16.30
N GLY A 65 -22.15 -4.21 16.06
CA GLY A 65 -22.04 -2.86 16.63
C GLY A 65 -22.37 -1.72 15.66
N GLY A 66 -22.78 -2.03 14.43
CA GLY A 66 -23.06 -1.04 13.38
C GLY A 66 -22.34 -1.36 12.07
N GLN A 67 -21.53 -0.42 11.59
CA GLN A 67 -20.75 -0.60 10.37
C GLN A 67 -19.33 -0.05 10.54
N THR A 68 -18.41 -0.55 9.72
CA THR A 68 -17.01 -0.14 9.66
C THR A 68 -16.61 0.08 8.21
N LEU A 69 -15.94 1.19 7.93
CA LEU A 69 -15.37 1.49 6.61
C LEU A 69 -14.00 0.82 6.50
N VAL A 70 -13.70 0.10 5.42
CA VAL A 70 -12.39 -0.53 5.22
C VAL A 70 -11.81 -0.07 3.89
N THR A 71 -10.60 0.48 3.88
CA THR A 71 -9.96 0.99 2.65
C THR A 71 -8.44 0.87 2.68
N ASN A 72 -7.84 0.80 1.49
CA ASN A 72 -6.41 0.83 1.23
C ASN A 72 -6.09 1.91 0.17
N ALA A 73 -4.94 2.57 0.29
CA ALA A 73 -4.50 3.62 -0.64
C ALA A 73 -3.44 3.14 -1.66
N GLY A 74 -3.51 1.88 -2.07
CA GLY A 74 -2.56 1.30 -3.03
C GLY A 74 -1.16 1.09 -2.45
N SER A 75 -0.14 1.44 -3.24
CA SER A 75 1.28 1.29 -2.91
C SER A 75 2.12 2.32 -3.64
N ASN A 76 3.39 2.45 -3.24
CA ASN A 76 4.37 3.38 -3.83
C ASN A 76 3.89 4.84 -3.84
N SER A 77 3.03 5.20 -2.88
CA SER A 77 2.38 6.51 -2.81
C SER A 77 1.67 6.94 -4.10
N LYS A 78 1.24 5.99 -4.94
CA LYS A 78 0.49 6.27 -6.17
C LYS A 78 -0.84 6.97 -5.89
N PHE A 79 -1.38 6.76 -4.69
CA PHE A 79 -2.60 7.41 -4.23
C PHE A 79 -2.47 7.94 -2.81
N LEU A 80 -3.25 8.99 -2.53
CA LEU A 80 -3.54 9.49 -1.20
C LEU A 80 -5.03 9.26 -0.91
N GLY A 81 -5.33 8.43 0.10
CA GLY A 81 -6.70 8.25 0.59
C GLY A 81 -7.07 9.39 1.55
N VAL A 82 -8.18 10.07 1.27
CA VAL A 82 -8.74 11.13 2.12
C VAL A 82 -10.11 10.67 2.59
N LEU A 83 -10.28 10.53 3.90
CA LEU A 83 -11.52 10.15 4.56
C LEU A 83 -11.95 11.28 5.50
N ASP A 84 -12.99 12.00 5.09
CA ASP A 84 -13.63 13.03 5.91
C ASP A 84 -14.79 12.39 6.68
N LEU A 85 -14.83 12.54 8.00
CA LEU A 85 -15.88 12.01 8.87
C LEU A 85 -16.73 13.14 9.45
N ASP A 86 -18.05 13.00 9.37
CA ASP A 86 -19.01 13.90 10.02
C ASP A 86 -19.40 13.34 11.39
N VAL A 87 -18.83 13.91 12.46
CA VAL A 87 -19.00 13.41 13.83
C VAL A 87 -19.96 14.31 14.60
N ARG A 88 -21.10 13.76 15.02
CA ARG A 88 -22.12 14.48 15.80
C ARG A 88 -22.71 13.60 16.88
N GLY A 89 -22.90 14.16 18.08
CA GLY A 89 -23.45 13.43 19.21
C GLY A 89 -22.62 12.22 19.61
N GLY A 90 -21.29 12.28 19.45
CA GLY A 90 -20.37 11.19 19.79
C GLY A 90 -20.35 10.01 18.81
N LYS A 91 -20.90 10.17 17.59
CA LYS A 91 -20.97 9.12 16.56
C LYS A 91 -20.69 9.67 15.17
N VAL A 92 -20.14 8.84 14.30
CA VAL A 92 -20.04 9.12 12.85
C VAL A 92 -21.44 9.04 12.25
N GLN A 93 -21.91 10.13 11.65
CA GLN A 93 -23.22 10.22 10.98
C GLN A 93 -23.10 10.02 9.47
N ASP A 94 -22.03 10.54 8.88
CA ASP A 94 -21.77 10.48 7.44
C ASP A 94 -20.25 10.52 7.18
N PHE A 95 -19.84 10.21 5.95
CA PHE A 95 -18.46 10.30 5.52
C PHE A 95 -18.33 10.71 4.05
N ARG A 96 -17.19 11.29 3.69
CA ARG A 96 -16.78 11.48 2.30
C ARG A 96 -15.42 10.84 2.10
N TYR A 97 -15.24 10.21 0.94
CA TYR A 97 -13.98 9.56 0.60
C TYR A 97 -13.49 9.99 -0.78
N LYS A 98 -12.18 10.19 -0.89
CA LYS A 98 -11.49 10.40 -2.17
C LYS A 98 -10.20 9.59 -2.18
N LEU A 99 -9.97 8.87 -3.27
CA LEU A 99 -8.65 8.31 -3.58
C LEU A 99 -7.99 9.22 -4.63
N LEU A 100 -7.04 10.04 -4.19
CA LEU A 100 -6.40 11.05 -5.02
C LEU A 100 -5.14 10.46 -5.67
N PRO A 101 -5.05 10.38 -7.01
CA PRO A 101 -3.81 9.93 -7.66
C PRO A 101 -2.70 10.97 -7.50
N VAL A 102 -1.49 10.50 -7.21
CA VAL A 102 -0.31 11.35 -7.06
C VAL A 102 0.47 11.34 -8.37
N PHE A 103 0.24 12.35 -9.21
CA PHE A 103 0.98 12.58 -10.45
C PHE A 103 2.08 13.61 -10.20
N SER A 104 3.33 13.17 -10.02
CA SER A 104 4.46 14.05 -9.68
C SER A 104 4.78 15.10 -10.74
N ASN A 105 4.40 14.86 -12.00
CA ASN A 105 4.52 15.82 -13.09
C ASN A 105 3.44 16.92 -13.08
N LEU A 106 2.40 16.79 -12.25
CA LEU A 106 1.31 17.77 -12.11
C LEU A 106 1.32 18.49 -10.75
N LEU A 107 2.25 18.13 -9.86
CA LEU A 107 2.34 18.68 -8.51
C LEU A 107 3.74 19.27 -8.28
N PRO A 108 3.85 20.48 -7.71
CA PRO A 108 5.15 21.01 -7.34
C PRO A 108 5.75 20.15 -6.22
N ALA A 109 7.03 19.79 -6.36
CA ALA A 109 7.76 19.15 -5.27
C ALA A 109 7.89 20.09 -4.07
N ASP A 110 7.74 19.55 -2.87
CA ASP A 110 8.06 20.28 -1.65
C ASP A 110 9.59 20.54 -1.60
N LYS A 111 9.97 21.80 -1.39
CA LYS A 111 11.38 22.22 -1.50
C LYS A 111 12.24 21.62 -0.40
N GLU A 112 11.71 21.52 0.82
CA GLU A 112 12.45 20.98 1.96
C GLU A 112 12.65 19.47 1.83
N MET A 113 11.60 18.76 1.42
CA MET A 113 11.67 17.32 1.16
C MET A 113 12.58 17.00 -0.02
N GLN A 114 12.53 17.76 -1.11
CA GLN A 114 13.43 17.56 -2.25
C GLN A 114 14.90 17.75 -1.82
N ALA A 115 15.19 18.83 -1.09
CA ALA A 115 16.54 19.08 -0.58
C ALA A 115 17.02 17.95 0.36
N PHE A 116 16.11 17.39 1.17
CA PHE A 116 16.42 16.24 2.02
C PHE A 116 16.73 14.98 1.19
N ILE A 117 15.89 14.65 0.20
CA ILE A 117 16.10 13.50 -0.69
C ILE A 117 17.43 13.64 -1.43
N ASP A 118 17.70 14.81 -2.01
CA ASP A 118 18.94 15.08 -2.74
C ASP A 118 20.17 14.90 -1.83
N LYS A 119 20.10 15.43 -0.60
CA LYS A 119 21.18 15.27 0.39
C LYS A 119 21.41 13.80 0.74
N VAL A 120 20.35 13.02 0.96
CA VAL A 120 20.46 11.60 1.32
C VAL A 120 20.99 10.77 0.15
N ARG A 121 20.59 11.10 -1.09
CA ARG A 121 20.99 10.39 -2.31
C ARG A 121 22.38 10.77 -2.81
N ALA A 122 22.86 11.97 -2.52
CA ALA A 122 24.11 12.50 -3.07
C ALA A 122 25.32 11.53 -2.97
N PRO A 123 25.57 10.84 -1.84
CA PRO A 123 26.71 9.90 -1.75
C PRO A 123 26.57 8.64 -2.62
N TYR A 124 25.37 8.33 -3.09
CA TYR A 124 25.05 7.09 -3.82
C TYR A 124 24.62 7.34 -5.26
N LYS A 125 24.55 8.60 -5.69
CA LYS A 125 23.93 9.01 -6.95
C LYS A 125 24.50 8.26 -8.15
N ASP A 126 25.83 8.22 -8.28
CA ASP A 126 26.48 7.56 -9.41
C ASP A 126 26.14 6.08 -9.50
N ARG A 127 26.04 5.40 -8.34
CA ARG A 127 25.63 3.99 -8.29
C ARG A 127 24.15 3.82 -8.61
N LEU A 128 23.28 4.64 -8.02
CA LEU A 128 21.83 4.55 -8.22
C LEU A 128 21.44 4.81 -9.68
N GLU A 129 22.14 5.74 -10.34
CA GLU A 129 21.88 6.17 -11.72
C GLU A 129 22.72 5.43 -12.78
N GLU A 130 23.53 4.44 -12.37
CA GLU A 130 24.30 3.60 -13.28
C GLU A 130 23.36 2.90 -14.26
N LYS A 131 23.62 3.08 -15.57
CA LYS A 131 22.81 2.51 -16.64
C LYS A 131 23.24 1.08 -16.89
N LEU A 132 22.37 0.12 -16.60
CA LEU A 132 22.67 -1.30 -16.70
C LEU A 132 22.20 -1.89 -18.03
N ALA A 133 20.97 -1.55 -18.45
CA ALA A 133 20.37 -2.03 -19.69
C ALA A 133 19.21 -1.12 -20.11
N VAL A 134 18.69 -1.32 -21.32
CA VAL A 134 17.44 -0.70 -21.78
C VAL A 134 16.46 -1.83 -22.05
N THR A 135 15.24 -1.70 -21.55
CA THR A 135 14.21 -2.72 -21.80
C THR A 135 13.50 -2.49 -23.11
N GLU A 136 13.24 -3.54 -23.89
CA GLU A 136 12.46 -3.47 -25.13
C GLU A 136 10.95 -3.59 -24.87
N ASP A 137 10.57 -4.16 -23.73
CA ASP A 137 9.19 -4.51 -23.37
C ASP A 137 8.78 -3.93 -22.01
N LEU A 138 7.50 -4.04 -21.66
CA LEU A 138 7.00 -3.66 -20.35
C LEU A 138 7.53 -4.62 -19.28
N LEU A 139 8.25 -4.09 -18.30
CA LEU A 139 8.68 -4.82 -17.11
C LEU A 139 7.77 -4.51 -15.93
N TYR A 140 7.15 -5.54 -15.35
CA TYR A 140 6.32 -5.39 -14.16
C TYR A 140 6.54 -6.54 -13.17
N ARG A 141 6.37 -6.23 -11.88
CA ARG A 141 6.46 -7.18 -10.76
C ARG A 141 5.12 -7.82 -10.40
N ARG A 142 4.07 -7.01 -10.28
CA ARG A 142 2.83 -7.44 -9.65
C ARG A 142 2.00 -8.29 -10.63
N GLY A 143 1.92 -9.60 -10.34
CA GLY A 143 1.03 -10.54 -11.00
C GLY A 143 0.75 -11.74 -10.09
N ASN A 144 -0.39 -12.43 -10.29
CA ASN A 144 -0.75 -13.58 -9.44
C ASN A 144 0.06 -14.83 -9.75
N PHE A 145 0.47 -15.00 -11.01
CA PHE A 145 1.20 -16.19 -11.49
C PHE A 145 2.55 -15.85 -12.12
N ASN A 146 2.68 -14.69 -12.76
CA ASN A 146 3.93 -14.25 -13.37
C ASN A 146 4.03 -12.71 -13.46
N GLY A 147 5.26 -12.21 -13.56
CA GLY A 147 5.63 -10.84 -13.90
C GLY A 147 6.86 -10.83 -14.81
N SER A 148 6.90 -9.96 -15.83
CA SER A 148 8.03 -9.93 -16.77
C SER A 148 9.36 -9.60 -16.10
N TRP A 149 9.35 -8.89 -14.97
CA TRP A 149 10.57 -8.70 -14.17
C TRP A 149 11.01 -9.97 -13.42
N ASP A 150 10.06 -10.77 -12.93
CA ASP A 150 10.37 -12.08 -12.35
C ASP A 150 10.98 -13.03 -13.39
N GLN A 151 10.50 -12.97 -14.63
CA GLN A 151 11.06 -13.76 -15.72
C GLN A 151 12.53 -13.42 -15.98
N VAL A 152 12.86 -12.13 -16.10
CA VAL A 152 14.25 -11.67 -16.26
C VAL A 152 15.15 -12.16 -15.13
N ILE A 153 14.68 -12.09 -13.88
CA ILE A 153 15.44 -12.58 -12.72
C ILE A 153 15.66 -14.08 -12.78
N CYS A 154 14.61 -14.86 -13.08
CA CYS A 154 14.71 -16.31 -13.19
C CYS A 154 15.65 -16.72 -14.32
N ASP A 155 15.54 -16.10 -15.50
CA ASP A 155 16.40 -16.39 -16.64
C ASP A 155 17.88 -16.10 -16.31
N ALA A 156 18.17 -14.96 -15.70
CA ALA A 156 19.52 -14.63 -15.26
C ALA A 156 20.06 -15.61 -14.21
N LEU A 157 19.23 -16.04 -13.26
CA LEU A 157 19.63 -17.04 -12.27
C LEU A 157 19.94 -18.40 -12.93
N MET A 158 19.11 -18.83 -13.87
CA MET A 158 19.31 -20.08 -14.61
C MET A 158 20.57 -20.02 -15.48
N GLU A 159 20.76 -18.94 -16.24
CA GLU A 159 21.92 -18.74 -17.10
C GLU A 159 23.23 -18.69 -16.31
N VAL A 160 23.29 -17.87 -15.25
CA VAL A 160 24.52 -17.65 -14.47
C VAL A 160 24.87 -18.85 -13.59
N ARG A 161 23.88 -19.64 -13.16
CA ARG A 161 24.09 -20.80 -12.27
C ARG A 161 24.02 -22.14 -12.99
N GLY A 162 23.65 -22.17 -14.26
CA GLY A 162 23.38 -23.41 -14.99
C GLY A 162 22.24 -24.22 -14.35
N ALA A 163 21.23 -23.55 -13.80
CA ALA A 163 20.11 -24.21 -13.13
C ALA A 163 18.98 -24.53 -14.12
N ASP A 164 18.35 -25.70 -13.97
CA ASP A 164 17.20 -26.09 -14.79
C ASP A 164 15.90 -25.35 -14.39
N ILE A 165 15.82 -24.89 -13.13
CA ILE A 165 14.65 -24.22 -12.55
C ILE A 165 15.12 -23.12 -11.58
N ALA A 166 14.49 -21.95 -11.67
CA ALA A 166 14.62 -20.86 -10.70
C ALA A 166 13.25 -20.47 -10.12
N PHE A 167 13.26 -20.01 -8.87
CA PHE A 167 12.08 -19.50 -8.17
C PHE A 167 12.29 -18.04 -7.78
N SER A 168 11.37 -17.18 -8.21
CA SER A 168 11.32 -15.78 -7.77
C SER A 168 10.15 -15.57 -6.80
N PRO A 169 10.34 -14.87 -5.68
CA PRO A 169 9.25 -14.60 -4.75
C PRO A 169 8.26 -13.60 -5.35
N GLY A 170 6.98 -13.98 -5.41
CA GLY A 170 5.86 -13.15 -5.88
C GLY A 170 5.47 -12.03 -4.92
N VAL A 171 6.44 -11.19 -4.53
CA VAL A 171 6.22 -10.02 -3.66
C VAL A 171 5.40 -8.95 -4.36
N ARG A 172 4.61 -8.19 -3.60
CA ARG A 172 3.72 -7.14 -4.13
C ARG A 172 4.41 -5.81 -4.40
N TRP A 173 5.60 -5.60 -3.85
CA TRP A 173 6.37 -4.36 -4.00
C TRP A 173 7.29 -4.43 -5.22
N GLY A 174 7.61 -3.24 -5.74
CA GLY A 174 8.50 -3.06 -6.88
C GLY A 174 8.05 -1.91 -7.79
N THR A 175 8.72 -1.81 -8.94
CA THR A 175 8.43 -0.79 -9.96
C THR A 175 7.93 -1.43 -11.26
N SER A 176 7.63 -0.58 -12.24
CA SER A 176 7.43 -0.96 -13.61
C SER A 176 8.27 -0.06 -14.51
N LEU A 177 8.85 -0.64 -15.56
CA LEU A 177 9.58 0.08 -16.60
C LEU A 177 8.86 -0.11 -17.93
N LEU A 178 8.70 0.99 -18.67
CA LEU A 178 8.11 0.99 -20.00
C LEU A 178 9.14 0.56 -21.05
N PRO A 179 8.70 0.09 -22.23
CA PRO A 179 9.57 -0.06 -23.39
C PRO A 179 10.43 1.20 -23.63
N GLY A 180 11.74 1.00 -23.73
CA GLY A 180 12.73 2.07 -23.90
C GLY A 180 13.27 2.69 -22.61
N ASP A 181 12.71 2.35 -21.44
CA ASP A 181 13.26 2.83 -20.16
C ASP A 181 14.61 2.17 -19.87
N THR A 182 15.49 2.93 -19.22
CA THR A 182 16.79 2.44 -18.75
C THR A 182 16.65 1.80 -17.38
N ILE A 183 17.09 0.55 -17.27
CA ILE A 183 17.28 -0.18 -16.01
C ILE A 183 18.52 0.39 -15.31
N THR A 184 18.36 0.68 -14.02
CA THR A 184 19.39 1.21 -13.13
C THR A 184 19.42 0.42 -11.83
N TYR A 185 20.33 0.75 -10.90
CA TYR A 185 20.27 0.16 -9.56
C TYR A 185 19.05 0.62 -8.74
N GLU A 186 18.42 1.75 -9.10
CA GLU A 186 17.25 2.28 -8.41
C GLU A 186 15.91 1.77 -8.97
N ARG A 187 15.81 1.65 -10.29
CA ARG A 187 14.57 1.33 -11.00
C ARG A 187 14.80 0.46 -12.21
#